data_AF-A0A2R4JUM2-F1
#
_entry.id   AF-A0A2R4JUM2-F1
#
_cell.length_a   1.000
_cell.length_b   1.000
_cell.length_c   1.000
_cell.angle_alpha   90.00
_cell.angle_beta   90.00
_cell.angle_gamma   90.00
#
_symmetry.space_group_name_H-M   'P 1'
#
loop_
_entity.id
_entity.type
_entity.pdbx_description
1 polymer ?
#
loop_
_entity_poly.entity_id
_entity_poly.type
_entity_poly.pdbx_seq_one_letter_code
_entity_poly.pdbx_strand_id
1 'polypeptide(L)'
;MVRLADHGREGPALPWPDVGSFDVTAISFDDLIDLERAAVEANDAVKDLPYSAESWKPWFDASAEFQMKVTAYAKAEGKDRVSVEMDVKKAVRHPVSIGDAA
;
A
#
# COMPACT_ATOMS: atom_id res chain seq x y z
N MET A 1 32.82 -11.81 -17.34
CA MET A 1 31.54 -11.92 -18.08
C MET A 1 30.55 -12.61 -17.18
N VAL A 2 29.47 -11.90 -16.82
CA VAL A 2 28.38 -12.36 -15.95
C VAL A 2 27.42 -13.24 -16.74
N ARG A 3 26.90 -14.30 -16.12
CA ARG A 3 25.57 -14.82 -16.46
C ARG A 3 24.89 -15.23 -15.16
N LEU A 4 24.16 -14.28 -14.58
CA LEU A 4 23.22 -14.55 -13.50
C LEU A 4 22.01 -15.24 -14.13
N ALA A 5 21.68 -16.44 -13.65
CA ALA A 5 20.55 -17.20 -14.13
C ALA A 5 19.25 -16.46 -13.77
N ASP A 6 18.46 -16.24 -14.82
CA ASP A 6 17.07 -15.81 -14.77
C ASP A 6 16.25 -16.81 -13.92
N HIS A 7 15.56 -16.29 -12.91
CA HIS A 7 14.54 -17.04 -12.17
C HIS A 7 13.19 -16.42 -12.50
N GLY A 8 12.71 -16.73 -13.70
CA GLY A 8 11.31 -16.58 -14.08
C GLY A 8 10.43 -17.37 -13.10
N ARG A 9 9.72 -16.64 -12.25
CA ARG A 9 8.74 -17.21 -11.31
C ARG A 9 7.38 -17.23 -12.01
N GLU A 10 7.18 -18.19 -12.91
CA GLU A 10 5.87 -18.49 -13.50
C GLU A 10 5.03 -19.29 -12.49
N GLY A 11 4.44 -18.59 -11.52
CA GLY A 11 3.26 -19.08 -10.81
C GLY A 11 2.00 -18.69 -11.60
N PRO A 12 0.87 -19.40 -11.46
CA PRO A 12 -0.36 -19.00 -12.14
C PRO A 12 -0.71 -17.58 -11.71
N ALA A 13 -0.77 -16.66 -12.69
CA ALA A 13 -1.31 -15.33 -12.48
C ALA A 13 -2.76 -15.52 -12.02
N LEU A 14 -3.01 -15.35 -10.72
CA LEU A 14 -4.36 -15.20 -10.23
C LEU A 14 -4.98 -14.05 -11.03
N PRO A 15 -6.16 -14.24 -11.65
CA PRO A 15 -6.81 -13.16 -12.34
C PRO A 15 -7.14 -12.10 -11.29
N TRP A 16 -6.37 -11.02 -11.27
CA TRP A 16 -6.77 -9.80 -10.60
C TRP A 16 -8.17 -9.47 -11.12
N PRO A 17 -9.15 -9.23 -10.24
CA PRO A 17 -10.49 -8.86 -10.71
C PRO A 17 -10.35 -7.69 -11.67
N ASP A 18 -11.04 -7.81 -12.81
CA ASP A 18 -11.22 -6.74 -13.80
C ASP A 18 -11.46 -5.44 -13.04
N VAL A 19 -10.51 -4.50 -13.17
CA VAL A 19 -10.50 -3.24 -12.43
C VAL A 19 -11.61 -2.37 -13.02
N GLY A 20 -12.84 -2.66 -12.60
CA GLY A 20 -14.02 -1.89 -12.93
C GLY A 20 -13.72 -0.42 -12.76
N SER A 21 -14.14 0.36 -13.75
CA SER A 21 -14.00 1.81 -13.86
C SER A 21 -14.11 2.50 -12.49
N PHE A 22 -12.99 2.75 -11.84
CA PHE A 22 -12.91 3.57 -10.64
C PHE A 22 -13.10 5.01 -11.09
N ASP A 23 -14.07 5.70 -10.50
CA ASP A 23 -14.32 7.12 -10.72
C ASP A 23 -13.00 7.91 -10.60
N VAL A 24 -12.66 8.62 -11.68
CA VAL A 24 -11.28 9.04 -12.01
C VAL A 24 -10.94 10.38 -11.34
N THR A 25 -11.26 10.56 -10.07
CA THR A 25 -10.47 11.51 -9.27
C THR A 25 -9.11 10.86 -9.09
N ALA A 26 -8.10 11.42 -9.78
CA ALA A 26 -6.72 10.98 -9.67
C ALA A 26 -6.35 10.91 -8.19
N ILE A 27 -6.01 9.72 -7.70
CA ILE A 27 -5.62 9.52 -6.31
C ILE A 27 -4.38 10.37 -6.01
N SER A 28 -4.43 11.16 -4.94
CA SER A 28 -3.31 11.98 -4.50
C SER A 28 -2.37 11.19 -3.61
N PHE A 29 -1.19 11.73 -3.34
CA PHE A 29 -0.27 11.14 -2.36
C PHE A 29 -0.86 11.18 -0.93
N ASP A 30 -1.62 12.22 -0.58
CA ASP A 30 -2.26 12.35 0.73
C ASP A 30 -3.34 11.28 0.92
N ASP A 31 -4.09 10.93 -0.12
CA ASP A 31 -5.05 9.82 -0.07
C ASP A 31 -4.35 8.49 0.27
N LEU A 32 -3.13 8.27 -0.23
CA LEU A 32 -2.35 7.08 0.11
C LEU A 32 -1.93 7.08 1.59
N ILE A 33 -1.59 8.26 2.14
CA ILE A 33 -1.27 8.42 3.57
C ILE A 33 -2.47 8.06 4.43
N ASP A 34 -3.66 8.54 4.07
CA ASP A 34 -4.88 8.26 4.84
C ASP A 34 -5.27 6.78 4.75
N LEU A 35 -5.07 6.12 3.61
CA LEU A 35 -5.25 4.67 3.48
C LEU A 35 -4.27 3.86 4.33
N GLU A 36 -2.98 4.23 4.35
CA GLU A 36 -2.00 3.55 5.22
C GLU A 36 -2.31 3.82 6.70
N ARG A 37 -2.77 5.02 7.08
CA ARG A 37 -3.23 5.30 8.46
C ARG A 37 -4.38 4.39 8.86
N ALA A 38 -5.39 4.23 8.01
CA ALA A 38 -6.51 3.34 8.27
C ALA A 38 -6.06 1.88 8.41
N ALA A 39 -5.11 1.43 7.57
CA ALA A 39 -4.54 0.09 7.70
C ALA A 39 -3.74 -0.07 9.01
N VAL A 40 -2.95 0.92 9.42
CA VAL A 40 -2.20 0.90 10.69
C VAL A 40 -3.15 0.91 11.89
N GLU A 41 -4.19 1.73 11.89
CA GLU A 41 -5.19 1.77 12.96
C GLU A 41 -5.92 0.43 13.10
N ALA A 42 -6.33 -0.16 11.97
CA ALA A 42 -6.95 -1.49 11.95
C ALA A 42 -6.00 -2.59 12.43
N ASN A 43 -4.69 -2.48 12.14
CA ASN A 43 -3.68 -3.39 12.66
C ASN A 43 -3.51 -3.24 14.18
N ASP A 44 -3.39 -2.01 14.66
CA ASP A 44 -3.21 -1.68 16.07
C ASP A 44 -4.37 -2.20 16.92
N ALA A 45 -5.60 -2.20 16.39
CA ALA A 45 -6.77 -2.74 17.07
C ALA A 45 -6.73 -4.27 17.30
N VAL A 46 -5.93 -5.02 16.54
CA VAL A 46 -5.98 -6.49 16.51
C VAL A 46 -4.65 -7.20 16.72
N LYS A 47 -3.51 -6.50 16.60
CA LYS A 47 -2.16 -7.09 16.61
C LYS A 47 -1.80 -7.81 17.91
N ASP A 48 -2.40 -7.41 19.03
CA ASP A 48 -2.16 -7.98 20.36
C ASP A 48 -3.20 -9.05 20.75
N LEU A 49 -4.15 -9.36 19.86
CA LEU A 49 -5.18 -10.36 20.06
C LEU A 49 -4.80 -11.69 19.40
N PRO A 50 -5.30 -12.84 19.90
CA PRO A 50 -5.24 -14.09 19.17
C PRO A 50 -5.85 -13.93 17.78
N TYR A 51 -5.20 -14.51 16.77
CA TYR A 51 -5.68 -14.43 15.40
C TYR A 51 -7.09 -15.03 15.25
N SER A 52 -7.97 -14.28 14.60
CA SER A 52 -9.23 -14.77 14.05
C SER A 52 -9.47 -14.10 12.69
N ALA A 53 -10.01 -14.85 11.73
CA ALA A 53 -10.25 -14.32 10.39
C ALA A 53 -11.25 -13.14 10.41
N GLU A 54 -12.25 -13.19 11.30
CA GLU A 54 -13.24 -12.13 11.45
C GLU A 54 -12.63 -10.86 12.03
N SER A 55 -11.85 -10.98 13.11
CA SER A 55 -11.21 -9.83 13.75
C SER A 55 -10.16 -9.18 12.85
N TRP A 56 -9.41 -9.97 12.06
CA TRP A 56 -8.35 -9.46 11.21
C TRP A 56 -8.83 -8.95 9.84
N LYS A 57 -10.09 -9.24 9.46
CA LYS A 57 -10.66 -8.83 8.17
C LYS A 57 -10.53 -7.32 7.89
N PRO A 58 -10.83 -6.40 8.84
CA PRO A 58 -10.69 -4.96 8.59
C PRO A 58 -9.26 -4.56 8.20
N TRP A 59 -8.24 -5.12 8.85
CA TRP A 59 -6.85 -4.85 8.50
C TRP A 59 -6.49 -5.40 7.12
N PHE A 60 -6.95 -6.60 6.77
CA PHE A 60 -6.71 -7.17 5.44
C PHE A 60 -7.37 -6.34 4.34
N ASP A 61 -8.62 -5.94 4.52
CA ASP A 61 -9.36 -5.15 3.54
C ASP A 61 -8.69 -3.77 3.34
N ALA A 62 -8.36 -3.06 4.43
CA ALA A 62 -7.68 -1.76 4.38
C ALA A 62 -6.27 -1.87 3.76
N SER A 63 -5.51 -2.90 4.13
CA SER A 63 -4.17 -3.14 3.56
C SER A 63 -4.25 -3.46 2.07
N ALA A 64 -5.23 -4.26 1.64
CA ALA A 64 -5.42 -4.59 0.22
C ALA A 64 -5.77 -3.33 -0.59
N GLU A 65 -6.65 -2.49 -0.06
CA GLU A 65 -7.00 -1.22 -0.69
C GLU A 65 -5.80 -0.29 -0.83
N PHE A 66 -5.05 -0.06 0.26
CA PHE A 66 -3.81 0.73 0.22
C PHE A 66 -2.84 0.23 -0.87
N GLN A 67 -2.60 -1.08 -0.94
CA GLN A 67 -1.64 -1.66 -1.90
C GLN A 67 -2.11 -1.55 -3.36
N MET A 68 -3.41 -1.72 -3.60
CA MET A 68 -4.02 -1.49 -4.91
C MET A 68 -3.83 -0.03 -5.35
N LYS A 69 -4.08 0.92 -4.44
CA LYS A 69 -4.01 2.35 -4.69
C LYS A 69 -2.58 2.85 -4.89
N VAL A 70 -1.60 2.35 -4.12
CA VAL A 70 -0.17 2.60 -4.34
C VAL A 70 0.26 2.13 -5.73
N THR A 71 -0.21 0.97 -6.17
CA THR A 71 0.11 0.43 -7.51
C THR A 71 -0.46 1.33 -8.62
N ALA A 72 -1.71 1.77 -8.47
CA ALA A 72 -2.35 2.67 -9.42
C ALA A 72 -1.64 4.04 -9.49
N TYR A 73 -1.34 4.64 -8.34
CA TYR A 73 -0.61 5.91 -8.24
C TYR A 73 0.78 5.82 -8.87
N ALA A 74 1.57 4.79 -8.50
CA ALA A 74 2.92 4.61 -9.04
C ALA A 74 2.93 4.48 -10.57
N LYS A 75 1.96 3.73 -11.12
CA LYS A 75 1.80 3.61 -12.58
C LYS A 75 1.43 4.94 -13.24
N ALA A 76 0.50 5.69 -12.66
CA ALA A 76 0.07 6.98 -13.19
C ALA A 76 1.22 8.02 -13.18
N GLU A 77 2.04 8.00 -12.14
CA GLU A 77 3.15 8.92 -11.91
C GLU A 77 4.46 8.49 -12.59
N GLY A 78 4.51 7.29 -13.19
CA GLY A 78 5.74 6.72 -13.74
C GLY A 78 6.84 6.45 -12.69
N LYS A 79 6.44 6.20 -11.44
CA LYS A 79 7.33 5.97 -10.29
C LYS A 79 7.47 4.49 -9.98
N ASP A 80 8.57 4.12 -9.32
CA ASP A 80 8.71 2.79 -8.73
C ASP A 80 7.70 2.60 -7.59
N ARG A 81 6.91 1.52 -7.66
CA ARG A 81 5.85 1.20 -6.70
C ARG A 81 6.38 1.00 -5.28
N VAL A 82 7.56 0.39 -5.12
CA VAL A 82 8.15 0.15 -3.80
C VAL A 82 8.58 1.45 -3.14
N SER A 83 9.19 2.35 -3.92
CA SER A 83 9.59 3.68 -3.45
C SER A 83 8.38 4.50 -2.96
N VAL A 84 7.28 4.52 -3.74
CA VAL A 84 6.02 5.16 -3.33
C VAL A 84 5.49 4.57 -2.02
N GLU A 85 5.42 3.25 -1.90
CA GLU A 85 4.95 2.59 -0.67
C GLU A 85 5.78 3.01 0.55
N MET A 86 7.11 3.04 0.40
CA MET A 86 8.03 3.41 1.48
C MET A 86 7.89 4.88 1.88
N ASP A 87 7.71 5.79 0.91
CA ASP A 87 7.51 7.20 1.18
C ASP A 87 6.21 7.45 1.94
N VAL A 88 5.11 6.78 1.55
CA VAL A 88 3.83 6.87 2.27
C VAL A 88 3.98 6.35 3.70
N LYS A 89 4.56 5.16 3.87
CA LYS A 89 4.82 4.57 5.19
C LYS A 89 5.71 5.45 6.07
N LYS A 90 6.67 6.14 5.47
CA LYS A 90 7.53 7.10 6.17
C LYS A 90 6.73 8.34 6.61
N ALA A 91 5.86 8.87 5.75
CA ALA A 91 5.01 10.00 6.08
C ALA A 91 4.03 9.69 7.23
N VAL A 92 3.50 8.46 7.29
CA VAL A 92 2.67 8.02 8.43
C VAL A 92 3.47 7.93 9.73
N ARG A 93 4.69 7.40 9.71
CA ARG A 93 5.53 7.22 10.91
C ARG A 93 6.21 8.50 11.38
N HIS A 94 6.44 9.45 10.47
CA HIS A 94 7.15 10.70 10.72
C HIS A 94 6.39 11.86 10.09
N PRO A 95 5.22 12.24 10.65
CA PRO A 95 4.53 13.43 10.19
C PRO A 95 5.46 14.62 10.38
N VAL A 96 5.66 15.42 9.32
CA VAL A 96 6.48 16.63 9.40
C VAL A 96 5.82 17.56 10.43
N SER A 97 6.50 17.78 11.56
CA SER A 97 6.08 18.79 12.52
C SER A 97 6.33 20.16 11.89
N ILE A 98 5.34 21.05 11.93
CA ILE A 98 5.45 22.44 11.44
C ILE A 98 6.46 23.25 12.29
N GLY A 99 7.07 22.66 13.34
CA GLY A 99 7.94 23.34 14.30
C GLY A 99 9.45 23.22 14.07
N ASP A 100 9.94 22.38 13.16
CA ASP A 100 11.38 22.09 13.02
C ASP A 100 12.10 22.85 11.89
N ALA A 101 11.44 23.84 11.28
CA ALA A 101 11.95 24.64 10.17
C ALA A 101 12.29 26.09 10.58
N ALA A 102 13.04 26.27 11.68
CA ALA A 102 13.58 27.56 12.13
C ALA A 102 15.09 27.50 12.32
#